data_AF-A0A355B1N5-F1
#
_entry.id   AF-A0A355B1N5-F1
#
_cell.length_a   1.000
_cell.length_b   1.000
_cell.length_c   1.000
_cell.angle_alpha   90.00
_cell.angle_beta   90.00
_cell.angle_gamma   90.00
#
_symmetry.space_group_name_H-M   'P 1'
#
loop_
_entity.id
_entity.type
_entity.pdbx_description
1 polymer ?
#
loop_
_entity_poly.entity_id
_entity_poly.type
_entity_poly.pdbx_seq_one_letter_code
_entity_poly.pdbx_strand_id
1 'polypeptide(L)'
;MARSFRKEIKEPDSFHVYAEKITLWYQANTKPVLALAAVLLVALGAFFGYRAWKNHIKEQSGIALAIAQTEDALRKAADNYPGTKAGAIARLRLAMLLRTRGAHKESEKEYHRLLNTGGIAEMDRELAKRGLAGTLSLQGKCAEAIPIWKKILYNGSLLTPEDLYISVGSCLEETGKRADALKTYEELIQKYPRSPFITAQLRARMNVLGK
;
A
#
# COMPACT_ATOMS: atom_id res chain seq x y z
N MET A 1 36.10 57.33 -62.22
CA MET A 1 35.24 56.27 -61.68
C MET A 1 35.24 56.34 -60.17
N ALA A 2 34.25 57.01 -59.56
CA ALA A 2 34.12 57.08 -58.10
C ALA A 2 33.35 55.84 -57.62
N ARG A 3 34.01 54.97 -56.84
CA ARG A 3 33.35 53.82 -56.17
C ARG A 3 32.56 54.36 -54.98
N SER A 4 31.23 54.30 -55.07
CA SER A 4 30.35 54.59 -53.95
C SER A 4 30.51 53.53 -52.87
N PHE A 5 31.09 53.89 -51.72
CA PHE A 5 30.94 53.09 -50.50
C PHE A 5 29.52 53.25 -49.99
N ARG A 6 28.60 52.35 -50.37
CA ARG A 6 27.36 52.17 -49.62
C ARG A 6 27.74 51.58 -48.26
N LYS A 7 27.59 52.38 -47.21
CA LYS A 7 27.58 51.90 -45.83
C LYS A 7 26.41 50.91 -45.71
N GLU A 8 26.70 49.61 -45.70
CA GLU A 8 25.75 48.63 -45.21
C GLU A 8 25.47 48.97 -43.75
N ILE A 9 24.27 49.45 -43.49
CA ILE A 9 23.76 49.62 -42.13
C ILE A 9 23.58 48.19 -41.62
N LYS A 10 24.46 47.75 -40.72
CA LYS A 10 24.30 46.50 -39.97
C LYS A 10 22.91 46.55 -39.35
N GLU A 11 22.00 45.68 -39.81
CA GLU A 11 20.70 45.53 -39.17
C GLU A 11 20.92 45.33 -37.67
N PRO A 12 20.14 45.98 -36.79
CA PRO A 12 20.33 45.84 -35.36
C PRO A 12 20.33 44.35 -35.02
N ASP A 13 21.41 43.91 -34.38
CA ASP A 13 21.65 42.50 -34.06
C ASP A 13 20.36 41.92 -33.49
N SER A 14 19.85 40.84 -34.07
CA SER A 14 18.47 40.37 -33.83
C SER A 14 18.15 40.26 -32.34
N PHE A 15 19.16 39.90 -31.53
CA PHE A 15 19.12 39.89 -30.07
C PHE A 15 18.69 41.22 -29.44
N HIS A 16 19.23 42.37 -29.89
CA HIS A 16 18.86 43.69 -29.39
C HIS A 16 17.40 44.02 -29.68
N VAL A 17 16.90 43.69 -30.87
CA VAL A 17 15.50 43.90 -31.24
C VAL A 17 14.57 43.00 -30.40
N TYR A 18 14.95 41.75 -30.18
CA TYR A 18 14.20 40.85 -29.30
C TYR A 18 14.24 41.32 -27.83
N ALA A 19 15.39 41.76 -27.33
CA ALA A 19 15.54 42.29 -25.98
C ALA A 19 14.72 43.58 -25.77
N GLU A 20 14.70 44.49 -26.76
CA GLU A 20 13.89 45.70 -26.73
C GLU A 20 12.39 45.36 -26.73
N LYS A 21 11.96 44.41 -27.55
CA LYS A 21 10.56 43.93 -27.54
C LYS A 21 10.17 43.29 -26.20
N ILE A 22 11.05 42.48 -25.60
CA ILE A 22 10.81 41.85 -24.30
C ILE A 22 10.74 42.89 -23.18
N THR A 23 11.62 43.89 -23.20
CA THR A 23 11.64 44.96 -22.18
C THR A 23 10.41 45.85 -22.27
N LEU A 24 10.01 46.29 -23.46
CA LEU A 24 8.78 47.05 -23.68
C LEU A 24 7.54 46.25 -23.27
N TRP A 25 7.48 44.96 -23.63
CA TRP A 25 6.39 44.08 -23.21
C TRP A 25 6.35 43.90 -21.70
N TYR A 26 7.49 43.68 -21.03
CA TYR A 26 7.57 43.56 -19.58
C TYR A 26 7.10 44.84 -18.88
N GLN A 27 7.54 46.01 -19.36
CA GLN A 27 7.10 47.31 -18.83
C GLN A 27 5.58 47.49 -18.95
N ALA A 28 4.99 47.11 -20.09
CA ALA A 28 3.55 47.15 -20.31
C ALA A 28 2.77 46.11 -19.48
N ASN A 29 3.42 45.00 -19.07
CA ASN A 29 2.81 43.86 -18.37
C ASN A 29 3.38 43.64 -16.96
N THR A 30 3.94 44.66 -16.32
CA THR A 30 4.60 44.52 -14.99
C THR A 30 3.66 43.92 -13.94
N LYS A 31 2.42 44.42 -13.83
CA LYS A 31 1.44 43.93 -12.85
C LYS A 31 1.13 42.42 -13.00
N PRO A 32 0.72 41.91 -14.19
CA PRO A 32 0.47 40.48 -14.35
C PRO A 32 1.73 39.62 -14.21
N VAL A 33 2.91 40.11 -14.63
CA VAL A 33 4.17 39.37 -14.45
C VAL A 33 4.54 39.25 -12.96
N LEU A 34 4.42 40.33 -12.18
CA LEU A 34 4.64 40.29 -10.74
C LEU A 34 3.60 39.41 -10.03
N ALA A 35 2.33 39.45 -10.45
CA ALA A 35 1.30 38.57 -9.92
C ALA A 35 1.62 37.09 -10.19
N LEU A 36 2.05 36.74 -11.41
CA LEU A 36 2.47 35.39 -11.74
C LEU A 36 3.70 34.97 -10.93
N ALA A 37 4.71 35.83 -10.80
CA ALA A 37 5.89 35.56 -10.00
C ALA A 37 5.54 35.31 -8.52
N ALA A 38 4.62 36.11 -7.95
CA ALA A 38 4.14 35.91 -6.58
C ALA A 38 3.41 34.57 -6.41
N VAL A 39 2.53 34.20 -7.36
CA VAL A 39 1.86 32.89 -7.36
C VAL A 39 2.88 31.75 -7.44
N LEU A 40 3.89 31.87 -8.29
CA LEU A 40 4.96 30.87 -8.42
C LEU A 40 5.78 30.74 -7.12
N LEU A 41 6.10 31.85 -6.46
CA LEU A 41 6.80 31.83 -5.17
C LEU A 41 5.97 31.14 -4.08
N VAL A 42 4.67 31.44 -3.99
CA VAL A 42 3.77 30.75 -3.05
C VAL A 42 3.67 29.27 -3.36
N ALA A 43 3.53 28.90 -4.63
CA ALA A 43 3.45 27.51 -5.06
C ALA A 43 4.75 26.74 -4.74
N LEU A 44 5.93 27.35 -4.96
CA LEU A 44 7.22 26.78 -4.59
C LEU A 44 7.36 26.61 -3.08
N GLY A 45 7.00 27.64 -2.30
CA GLY A 45 7.01 27.58 -0.84
C GLY A 45 6.11 26.46 -0.31
N ALA A 46 4.89 26.34 -0.84
CA ALA A 46 3.96 25.27 -0.51
C ALA A 46 4.53 23.88 -0.89
N PHE A 47 5.14 23.76 -2.07
CA PHE A 47 5.74 22.51 -2.54
C PHE A 47 6.90 22.04 -1.65
N PHE A 48 7.86 22.92 -1.38
CA PHE A 48 9.01 22.60 -0.52
C PHE A 48 8.60 22.39 0.94
N GLY A 49 7.68 23.22 1.45
CA GLY A 49 7.12 23.05 2.80
C GLY A 49 6.41 21.71 2.97
N TYR A 50 5.51 21.35 2.03
CA TYR A 50 4.84 20.05 2.03
C TYR A 50 5.84 18.89 1.94
N ARG A 51 6.86 19.00 1.07
CA ARG A 51 7.89 17.97 0.92
C ARG A 51 8.69 17.79 2.21
N ALA A 52 9.10 18.88 2.87
CA ALA A 52 9.83 18.83 4.14
C ALA A 52 8.97 18.20 5.24
N TRP A 53 7.72 18.62 5.39
CA TRP A 53 6.76 18.06 6.34
C TRP A 53 6.54 16.56 6.12
N LYS A 54 6.30 16.15 4.86
CA LYS A 54 6.10 14.74 4.51
C LYS A 54 7.33 13.88 4.80
N ASN A 55 8.53 14.40 4.52
CA ASN A 55 9.78 13.71 4.82
C ASN A 55 9.99 13.56 6.34
N HIS A 56 9.71 14.61 7.11
CA HIS A 56 9.81 14.58 8.56
C HIS A 56 8.85 13.56 9.19
N ILE A 57 7.58 13.55 8.76
CA ILE A 57 6.60 12.54 9.18
C ILE A 57 7.07 11.13 8.83
N LYS A 58 7.63 10.94 7.63
CA LYS A 58 8.13 9.63 7.20
C LYS A 58 9.25 9.14 8.12
N GLU A 59 10.21 9.99 8.45
CA GLU A 59 11.31 9.66 9.36
C GLU A 59 10.81 9.31 10.76
N GLN A 60 9.99 10.18 11.36
CA GLN A 60 9.44 9.96 12.70
C GLN A 60 8.59 8.70 12.78
N SER A 61 7.75 8.43 11.76
CA SER A 61 6.95 7.21 11.70
C SER A 61 7.82 5.95 11.64
N GLY A 62 8.95 6.02 10.91
CA GLY A 62 9.92 4.93 10.82
C GLY A 62 10.60 4.63 12.16
N ILE A 63 11.03 5.66 12.88
CA ILE A 63 11.61 5.55 14.22
C ILE A 63 10.58 4.97 15.19
N ALA A 64 9.35 5.51 15.19
CA ALA A 64 8.28 5.03 16.05
C ALA A 64 7.97 3.54 15.83
N LEU A 65 7.96 3.08 14.57
CA LEU A 65 7.82 1.66 14.27
C LEU A 65 9.02 0.83 14.74
N ALA A 66 10.24 1.33 14.58
CA ALA A 66 11.46 0.60 14.94
C ALA A 66 11.53 0.28 16.44
N ILE A 67 11.09 1.23 17.29
CA ILE A 67 11.11 1.07 18.76
C ILE A 67 9.82 0.44 19.31
N ALA A 68 8.79 0.25 18.48
CA ALA A 68 7.51 -0.28 18.93
C ALA A 68 7.57 -1.81 19.17
N GLN A 69 7.88 -2.19 20.41
CA GLN A 69 7.96 -3.59 20.85
C GLN A 69 6.76 -4.04 21.70
N THR A 70 5.97 -3.10 22.21
CA THR A 70 4.80 -3.37 23.04
C THR A 70 3.51 -3.06 22.28
N GLU A 71 2.39 -3.60 22.77
CA GLU A 71 1.07 -3.30 22.22
C GLU A 71 0.77 -1.79 22.22
N ASP A 72 1.04 -1.10 23.32
CA ASP A 72 0.85 0.35 23.44
C ASP A 72 1.75 1.13 22.48
N ALA A 73 3.03 0.73 22.35
CA ALA A 73 3.95 1.38 21.43
C ALA A 73 3.54 1.16 19.97
N LEU A 74 3.08 -0.04 19.61
CA LEU A 74 2.55 -0.35 18.28
C LEU A 74 1.29 0.45 17.99
N ARG A 75 0.39 0.58 18.97
CA ARG A 75 -0.83 1.40 18.87
C ARG A 75 -0.48 2.87 18.65
N LYS A 76 0.42 3.44 19.45
CA LYS A 76 0.90 4.81 19.28
C LYS A 76 1.54 5.03 17.91
N ALA A 77 2.40 4.12 17.45
CA ALA A 77 3.01 4.23 16.13
C ALA A 77 1.96 4.17 15.00
N ALA A 78 0.93 3.34 15.15
CA ALA A 78 -0.15 3.21 14.18
C ALA A 78 -1.11 4.41 14.16
N ASP A 79 -1.46 4.94 15.35
CA ASP A 79 -2.46 6.00 15.53
C ASP A 79 -1.88 7.40 15.33
N ASN A 80 -0.60 7.62 15.66
CA ASN A 80 0.07 8.93 15.47
C ASN A 80 0.54 9.17 14.03
N TYR A 81 0.74 8.10 13.25
CA TYR A 81 1.23 8.19 11.87
C TYR A 81 0.30 7.50 10.87
N PRO A 82 -1.01 7.85 10.84
CA PRO A 82 -1.96 7.26 9.91
C PRO A 82 -1.57 7.60 8.46
N GLY A 83 -1.79 6.67 7.53
CA GLY A 83 -1.45 6.84 6.11
C GLY A 83 0.04 6.77 5.77
N THR A 84 0.92 6.62 6.76
CA THR A 84 2.34 6.30 6.52
C THR A 84 2.52 4.79 6.37
N LYS A 85 3.54 4.36 5.61
CA LYS A 85 3.91 2.93 5.52
C LYS A 85 4.24 2.37 6.91
N ALA A 86 4.94 3.13 7.74
CA ALA A 86 5.34 2.68 9.06
C ALA A 86 4.14 2.51 10.00
N GLY A 87 3.18 3.46 9.99
CA GLY A 87 1.94 3.34 10.75
C GLY A 87 1.06 2.16 10.28
N ALA A 88 1.04 1.88 8.98
CA ALA A 88 0.37 0.70 8.42
C ALA A 88 0.99 -0.62 8.93
N ILE A 89 2.33 -0.73 8.88
CA ILE A 89 3.05 -1.89 9.41
C ILE A 89 2.86 -2.02 10.93
N ALA A 90 2.89 -0.91 11.67
CA ALA A 90 2.63 -0.90 13.10
C ALA A 90 1.24 -1.46 13.43
N ARG A 91 0.21 -1.04 12.67
CA ARG A 91 -1.15 -1.55 12.83
C ARG A 91 -1.26 -3.04 12.46
N LEU A 92 -0.57 -3.47 11.41
CA LEU A 92 -0.50 -4.89 11.04
C LEU A 92 0.10 -5.74 12.17
N ARG A 93 1.23 -5.28 12.75
CA ARG A 93 1.90 -5.94 13.87
C ARG A 93 1.03 -5.94 15.13
N LEU A 94 0.34 -4.84 15.42
CA LEU A 94 -0.61 -4.75 16.52
C LEU A 94 -1.72 -5.80 16.37
N ALA A 95 -2.35 -5.87 15.19
CA ALA A 95 -3.41 -6.84 14.90
C ALA A 95 -2.91 -8.29 15.07
N MET A 96 -1.71 -8.60 14.58
CA MET A 96 -1.09 -9.92 14.77
C MET A 96 -0.80 -10.24 16.23
N LEU A 97 -0.28 -9.28 17.01
CA LEU A 97 0.00 -9.45 18.44
C LEU A 97 -1.28 -9.70 19.25
N LEU A 98 -2.35 -8.94 18.96
CA LEU A 98 -3.65 -9.15 19.59
C LEU A 98 -4.19 -10.55 19.28
N ARG A 99 -4.04 -11.01 18.03
CA ARG A 99 -4.46 -12.35 17.61
C ARG A 99 -3.74 -13.44 18.39
N THR A 100 -2.41 -13.35 18.54
CA THR A 100 -1.61 -14.37 19.25
C THR A 100 -1.89 -14.38 20.75
N ARG A 101 -2.37 -13.27 21.32
CA ARG A 101 -2.83 -13.16 22.71
C ARG A 101 -4.26 -13.64 22.96
N GLY A 102 -4.98 -14.06 21.92
CA GLY A 102 -6.38 -14.47 22.03
C GLY A 102 -7.39 -13.31 22.01
N ALA A 103 -6.92 -12.05 21.90
CA ALA A 103 -7.76 -10.86 21.76
C ALA A 103 -8.30 -10.73 20.32
N HIS A 104 -9.08 -11.72 19.89
CA HIS A 104 -9.49 -11.89 18.50
C HIS A 104 -10.42 -10.76 18.02
N LYS A 105 -11.31 -10.25 18.87
CA LYS A 105 -12.22 -9.16 18.51
C LYS A 105 -11.47 -7.84 18.31
N GLU A 106 -10.47 -7.58 19.14
CA GLU A 106 -9.60 -6.41 19.03
C GLU A 106 -8.71 -6.52 17.79
N SER A 107 -8.16 -7.71 17.54
CA SER A 107 -7.38 -8.00 16.33
C SER A 107 -8.18 -7.75 15.05
N GLU A 108 -9.43 -8.23 14.99
CA GLU A 108 -10.35 -8.00 13.87
C GLU A 108 -10.55 -6.50 13.61
N LYS A 109 -10.79 -5.71 14.66
CA LYS A 109 -10.94 -4.24 14.55
C LYS A 109 -9.69 -3.58 13.95
N GLU A 110 -8.50 -3.97 14.38
CA GLU A 110 -7.25 -3.38 13.86
C GLU A 110 -6.98 -3.77 12.40
N TYR A 111 -7.31 -5.00 11.99
CA TYR A 111 -7.24 -5.38 10.57
C TYR A 111 -8.22 -4.57 9.71
N HIS A 112 -9.46 -4.37 10.16
CA HIS A 112 -10.41 -3.51 9.45
C HIS A 112 -9.92 -2.07 9.33
N ARG A 113 -9.39 -1.49 10.42
CA ARG A 113 -8.79 -0.14 10.40
C ARG A 113 -7.65 -0.04 9.38
N LEU A 114 -6.77 -1.04 9.33
CA LEU A 114 -5.69 -1.08 8.36
C LEU A 114 -6.21 -1.16 6.92
N LEU A 115 -7.17 -2.05 6.65
CA LEU A 115 -7.73 -2.23 5.30
C LEU A 115 -8.50 -1.01 4.79
N ASN A 116 -9.06 -0.20 5.70
CA ASN A 116 -9.71 1.08 5.40
C ASN A 116 -8.72 2.25 5.25
N THR A 117 -7.43 2.04 5.52
CA THR A 117 -6.40 3.07 5.36
C THR A 117 -5.91 3.12 3.91
N GLY A 118 -5.88 4.31 3.31
CA GLY A 118 -5.32 4.53 1.98
C GLY A 118 -3.79 4.42 1.96
N GLY A 119 -3.21 4.09 0.80
CA GLY A 119 -1.75 4.10 0.61
C GLY A 119 -0.99 2.92 1.20
N ILE A 120 -1.68 1.87 1.67
CA ILE A 120 -1.04 0.61 2.07
C ILE A 120 -0.53 -0.15 0.83
N ALA A 121 0.66 -0.75 0.93
CA ALA A 121 1.22 -1.57 -0.15
C ALA A 121 0.37 -2.84 -0.35
N GLU A 122 0.27 -3.32 -1.59
CA GLU A 122 -0.61 -4.46 -1.90
C GLU A 122 -0.22 -5.75 -1.17
N MET A 123 1.08 -5.99 -0.95
CA MET A 123 1.54 -7.12 -0.13
C MET A 123 1.09 -6.99 1.34
N ASP A 124 1.18 -5.79 1.93
CA ASP A 124 0.70 -5.53 3.30
C ASP A 124 -0.83 -5.66 3.40
N ARG A 125 -1.54 -5.23 2.34
CA ARG A 125 -2.99 -5.40 2.21
C ARG A 125 -3.38 -6.88 2.16
N GLU A 126 -2.62 -7.71 1.43
CA GLU A 126 -2.86 -9.16 1.40
C GLU A 126 -2.60 -9.78 2.77
N LEU A 127 -1.47 -9.47 3.43
CA LEU A 127 -1.18 -9.93 4.80
C LEU A 127 -2.31 -9.56 5.77
N ALA A 128 -2.83 -8.34 5.68
CA ALA A 128 -3.95 -7.90 6.50
C ALA A 128 -5.24 -8.69 6.22
N LYS A 129 -5.56 -8.98 4.95
CA LYS A 129 -6.71 -9.83 4.58
C LYS A 129 -6.56 -11.27 5.09
N ARG A 130 -5.37 -11.86 4.94
CA ARG A 130 -5.05 -13.21 5.45
C ARG A 130 -5.20 -13.26 6.97
N GLY A 131 -4.64 -12.27 7.66
CA GLY A 131 -4.72 -12.14 9.11
C GLY A 131 -6.15 -11.92 9.62
N LEU A 132 -6.94 -11.08 8.94
CA LEU A 132 -8.35 -10.88 9.24
C LEU A 132 -9.13 -12.19 9.13
N ALA A 133 -9.03 -12.89 8.00
CA ALA A 133 -9.70 -14.17 7.79
C ALA A 133 -9.27 -15.24 8.81
N GLY A 134 -7.97 -15.31 9.12
CA GLY A 134 -7.47 -16.19 10.20
C GLY A 134 -8.03 -15.82 11.57
N THR A 135 -8.20 -14.53 11.84
CA THR A 135 -8.80 -14.05 13.09
C THR A 135 -10.29 -14.35 13.18
N LEU A 136 -11.02 -14.24 12.07
CA LEU A 136 -12.43 -14.64 11.97
C LEU A 136 -12.59 -16.14 12.18
N SER A 137 -11.73 -16.96 11.56
CA SER A 137 -11.72 -18.41 11.77
C SER A 137 -11.49 -18.79 13.24
N LEU A 138 -10.53 -18.15 13.92
CA LEU A 138 -10.31 -18.36 15.37
C LEU A 138 -11.51 -17.96 16.24
N GLN A 139 -12.41 -17.10 15.73
CA GLN A 139 -13.68 -16.76 16.40
C GLN A 139 -14.82 -17.73 16.05
N GLY A 140 -14.56 -18.81 15.31
CA GLY A 140 -15.60 -19.71 14.78
C GLY A 140 -16.38 -19.13 13.58
N LYS A 141 -16.00 -17.95 13.09
CA LYS A 141 -16.65 -17.27 11.97
C LYS A 141 -16.10 -17.76 10.62
N CYS A 142 -16.00 -19.07 10.44
CA CYS A 142 -15.43 -19.67 9.23
C CYS A 142 -16.18 -19.28 7.94
N ALA A 143 -17.50 -19.07 8.03
CA ALA A 143 -18.31 -18.61 6.90
C ALA A 143 -17.86 -17.22 6.36
N GLU A 144 -17.36 -16.34 7.23
CA GLU A 144 -16.84 -15.02 6.87
C GLU A 144 -15.38 -15.08 6.42
N ALA A 145 -14.58 -16.01 6.97
CA ALA A 145 -13.17 -16.17 6.64
C ALA A 145 -12.94 -16.74 5.22
N ILE A 146 -13.67 -17.79 4.85
CA ILE A 146 -13.53 -18.49 3.57
C ILE A 146 -13.56 -17.55 2.34
N PRO A 147 -14.54 -16.66 2.15
CA PRO A 147 -14.59 -15.80 0.96
C PRO A 147 -13.39 -14.88 0.84
N ILE A 148 -12.79 -14.44 1.96
CA ILE A 148 -11.59 -13.58 1.94
C ILE A 148 -10.40 -14.35 1.38
N TRP A 149 -10.14 -15.56 1.88
CA TRP A 149 -9.05 -16.41 1.38
C TRP A 149 -9.27 -16.87 -0.05
N LYS A 150 -10.50 -17.28 -0.41
CA LYS A 150 -10.83 -17.66 -1.80
C LYS A 150 -10.64 -16.51 -2.77
N LYS A 151 -10.92 -15.26 -2.36
CA LYS A 151 -10.67 -14.08 -3.19
C LYS A 151 -9.18 -13.85 -3.44
N ILE A 152 -8.32 -14.13 -2.46
CA ILE A 152 -6.85 -14.07 -2.65
C ILE A 152 -6.41 -15.18 -3.63
N LEU A 153 -6.88 -16.41 -3.42
CA LEU A 153 -6.59 -17.54 -4.31
C LEU A 153 -7.02 -17.27 -5.77
N TYR A 154 -8.18 -16.63 -5.95
CA TYR A 154 -8.71 -16.29 -7.27
C TYR A 154 -7.93 -15.16 -7.95
N ASN A 155 -7.62 -14.09 -7.23
CA ASN A 155 -6.92 -12.92 -7.78
C ASN A 155 -5.42 -13.15 -8.01
N GLY A 156 -4.87 -14.23 -7.44
CA GLY A 156 -3.44 -14.43 -7.33
C GLY A 156 -2.88 -13.82 -6.04
N SER A 157 -2.03 -14.60 -5.39
CA SER A 157 -1.33 -14.22 -4.17
C SER A 157 0.01 -13.56 -4.53
N LEU A 158 0.32 -12.43 -3.89
CA LEU A 158 1.65 -11.80 -3.89
C LEU A 158 2.63 -12.51 -2.96
N LEU A 159 2.12 -13.42 -2.14
CA LEU A 159 2.87 -14.35 -1.28
C LEU A 159 2.73 -15.79 -1.80
N THR A 160 3.04 -16.78 -0.99
CA THR A 160 2.71 -18.19 -1.24
C THR A 160 1.21 -18.46 -0.97
N PRO A 161 0.44 -19.04 -1.89
CA PRO A 161 -1.00 -19.33 -1.68
C PRO A 161 -1.31 -20.66 -0.96
N GLU A 162 -0.33 -21.55 -0.79
CA GLU A 162 -0.53 -22.94 -0.35
C GLU A 162 -1.20 -23.06 1.04
N ASP A 163 -0.86 -22.16 1.97
CA ASP A 163 -1.45 -22.09 3.31
C ASP A 163 -2.94 -21.74 3.29
N LEU A 164 -3.40 -21.04 2.25
CA LEU A 164 -4.81 -20.65 2.11
C LEU A 164 -5.69 -21.85 1.80
N TYR A 165 -5.19 -22.82 1.03
CA TYR A 165 -5.92 -24.07 0.77
C TYR A 165 -6.16 -24.85 2.07
N ILE A 166 -5.16 -24.91 2.94
CA ILE A 166 -5.30 -25.55 4.26
C ILE A 166 -6.32 -24.83 5.13
N SER A 167 -6.26 -23.50 5.14
CA SER A 167 -7.15 -22.65 5.93
C SER A 167 -8.61 -22.75 5.46
N VAL A 168 -8.83 -22.70 4.14
CA VAL A 168 -10.16 -22.85 3.53
C VAL A 168 -10.71 -24.24 3.76
N GLY A 169 -9.92 -25.30 3.50
CA GLY A 169 -10.36 -26.68 3.71
C GLY A 169 -10.74 -26.95 5.16
N SER A 170 -9.93 -26.49 6.12
CA SER A 170 -10.22 -26.71 7.55
C SER A 170 -11.52 -26.03 7.97
N CYS A 171 -11.75 -24.79 7.54
CA CYS A 171 -13.01 -24.10 7.80
C CYS A 171 -14.22 -24.75 7.10
N LEU A 172 -14.03 -25.36 5.92
CA LEU A 172 -15.08 -26.10 5.23
C LEU A 172 -15.46 -27.37 6.00
N GLU A 173 -14.50 -28.06 6.60
CA GLU A 173 -14.78 -29.21 7.47
C GLU A 173 -15.53 -28.80 8.73
N GLU A 174 -15.11 -27.73 9.41
CA GLU A 174 -15.78 -27.20 10.60
C GLU A 174 -17.22 -26.80 10.32
N THR A 175 -17.51 -26.35 9.10
CA THR A 175 -18.86 -25.98 8.65
C THR A 175 -19.63 -27.14 8.01
N GLY A 176 -19.11 -28.37 8.08
CA GLY A 176 -19.76 -29.59 7.59
C GLY A 176 -19.72 -29.80 6.07
N LYS A 177 -19.04 -28.93 5.32
CA LYS A 177 -18.92 -28.98 3.85
C LYS A 177 -17.78 -29.91 3.42
N ARG A 178 -17.92 -31.19 3.76
CA ARG A 178 -16.86 -32.22 3.60
C ARG A 178 -16.38 -32.37 2.15
N ALA A 179 -17.30 -32.42 1.19
CA ALA A 179 -16.96 -32.56 -0.23
C ALA A 179 -16.16 -31.35 -0.75
N ASP A 180 -16.56 -30.13 -0.37
CA ASP A 180 -15.85 -28.91 -0.74
C ASP A 180 -14.46 -28.84 -0.10
N ALA A 181 -14.33 -29.32 1.13
CA ALA A 181 -13.04 -29.41 1.81
C ALA A 181 -12.09 -30.37 1.09
N LEU A 182 -12.56 -31.58 0.75
CA LEU A 182 -11.78 -32.57 0.00
C LEU A 182 -11.29 -31.97 -1.33
N LYS A 183 -12.20 -31.38 -2.10
CA LYS A 183 -11.86 -30.72 -3.37
C LYS A 183 -10.80 -29.64 -3.19
N THR A 184 -10.90 -28.83 -2.14
CA THR A 184 -9.92 -27.77 -1.83
C THR A 184 -8.52 -28.36 -1.59
N TYR A 185 -8.42 -29.47 -0.87
CA TYR A 185 -7.13 -30.14 -0.64
C TYR A 185 -6.58 -30.84 -1.89
N GLU A 186 -7.44 -31.42 -2.72
CA GLU A 186 -7.05 -31.98 -4.01
C GLU A 186 -6.47 -30.90 -4.94
N GLU A 187 -7.09 -29.72 -4.98
CA GLU A 187 -6.57 -28.56 -5.72
C GLU A 187 -5.17 -28.14 -5.23
N LEU A 188 -4.91 -28.17 -3.91
CA LEU A 188 -3.57 -27.91 -3.37
C LEU A 188 -2.56 -28.93 -3.89
N ILE A 189 -2.88 -30.23 -3.85
CA ILE A 189 -1.98 -31.30 -4.31
C ILE A 189 -1.72 -31.18 -5.82
N GLN A 190 -2.76 -30.88 -6.60
CA GLN A 190 -2.66 -30.75 -8.05
C GLN A 190 -1.80 -29.56 -8.45
N LYS A 191 -2.04 -28.39 -7.86
CA LYS A 191 -1.35 -27.15 -8.23
C LYS A 191 0.05 -27.03 -7.61
N TYR A 192 0.25 -27.57 -6.42
CA TYR A 192 1.47 -27.44 -5.63
C TYR A 192 1.95 -28.81 -5.10
N PRO A 193 2.32 -29.75 -5.98
CA PRO A 193 2.63 -31.13 -5.58
C PRO A 193 3.83 -31.28 -4.63
N ARG A 194 4.67 -30.24 -4.50
CA ARG A 194 5.80 -30.17 -3.56
C ARG A 194 5.53 -29.29 -2.34
N SER A 195 4.27 -28.90 -2.11
CA SER A 195 3.90 -28.04 -0.98
C SER A 195 4.24 -28.72 0.35
N PRO A 196 4.87 -28.00 1.30
CA PRO A 196 5.17 -28.55 2.63
C PRO A 196 3.90 -28.85 3.44
N PHE A 197 2.75 -28.32 3.02
CA PHE A 197 1.47 -28.59 3.65
C PHE A 197 0.87 -29.95 3.28
N ILE A 198 1.41 -30.64 2.26
CA ILE A 198 0.97 -31.99 1.87
C ILE A 198 1.61 -33.01 2.81
N THR A 199 1.09 -33.08 4.02
CA THR A 199 1.57 -33.97 5.09
C THR A 199 0.83 -35.31 5.09
N ALA A 200 1.36 -36.30 5.80
CA ALA A 200 0.65 -37.57 6.04
C ALA A 200 -0.69 -37.32 6.76
N GLN A 201 -0.73 -36.34 7.67
CA GLN A 201 -1.95 -35.93 8.37
C GLN A 201 -3.00 -35.37 7.41
N LEU A 202 -2.61 -34.52 6.45
CA LEU A 202 -3.54 -34.01 5.44
C LEU A 202 -4.12 -35.16 4.60
N ARG A 203 -3.28 -36.09 4.14
CA ARG A 203 -3.74 -37.26 3.35
C ARG A 203 -4.71 -38.14 4.13
N ALA A 204 -4.41 -38.40 5.41
CA ALA A 204 -5.33 -39.14 6.28
C ALA A 204 -6.67 -38.41 6.44
N ARG A 205 -6.64 -37.09 6.62
CA ARG A 205 -7.84 -36.24 6.68
C ARG A 205 -8.68 -36.34 5.41
N MET A 206 -8.05 -36.26 4.23
CA MET A 206 -8.72 -36.42 2.94
C MET A 206 -9.38 -37.79 2.77
N ASN A 207 -8.72 -38.87 3.19
CA ASN A 207 -9.31 -40.22 3.14
C ASN A 207 -10.58 -40.35 3.99
N VAL A 208 -10.65 -39.62 5.11
CA VAL A 208 -11.86 -39.58 5.96
C VAL A 208 -12.96 -38.71 5.34
N LEU A 209 -12.60 -37.65 4.60
CA LEU A 209 -13.56 -36.80 3.89
C LEU A 209 -14.16 -37.46 2.65
N GLY A 210 -13.44 -38.38 2.01
CA GLY A 210 -13.91 -39.13 0.83
C GLY A 210 -14.74 -40.38 1.15
N LYS A 211 -14.95 -40.69 2.44
CA LYS A 211 -15.89 -41.72 2.92
C LYS A 211 -17.21 -41.07 3.31
#